data_AF-A0A7C1QSN8-F1
#
_entry.id   AF-A0A7C1QSN8-F1
#
_cell.length_a   1.000
_cell.length_b   1.000
_cell.length_c   1.000
_cell.angle_alpha   90.00
_cell.angle_beta   90.00
_cell.angle_gamma   90.00
#
_symmetry.space_group_name_H-M   'P 1'
#
loop_
_entity.id
_entity.type
_entity.pdbx_description
1 polymer ?
#
loop_
_entity_poly.entity_id
_entity_poly.type
_entity_poly.pdbx_seq_one_letter_code
_entity_poly.pdbx_strand_id
1 'polypeptide(L)'
;MSSRLPYVVRADRWFELHRIDGEPQDWAAEWRDAVKKFVGDVPLYMIYPETGIATNVVQYPTDRIAARFGTYFMTSSFAWMMALAIDELRPFGSEPIEGEISVFGVDMEYGTEYVQQRAGFKHYIDLARMLDIPITRLASGGMSYEPVPYPMWQDDPLLNKLELKIADSSRKLKELNRAIRHTREMIAGADARVSELNLVVAGDYDPKVRFAELQKEHKGLVDMSASLSKDIVHWQAVSEEQGWLKDFLQP
;
A
#
# COMPACT_ATOMS: atom_id res chain seq x y z
N MET A 1 0.76 5.68 -34.08
CA MET A 1 1.53 4.96 -33.05
C MET A 1 1.00 5.43 -31.71
N SER A 2 0.17 4.60 -31.08
CA SER A 2 -0.63 4.95 -29.89
C SER A 2 0.27 5.14 -28.68
N SER A 3 0.03 6.21 -27.91
CA SER A 3 0.81 6.60 -26.74
C SER A 3 0.59 5.60 -25.59
N ARG A 4 1.37 4.52 -25.60
CA ARG A 4 1.52 3.62 -24.47
C ARG A 4 2.68 4.09 -23.60
N LEU A 5 2.50 4.12 -22.28
CA LEU A 5 3.61 4.25 -21.33
C LEU A 5 4.62 3.11 -21.57
N PRO A 6 5.92 3.29 -21.24
CA PRO A 6 6.98 2.34 -21.61
C PRO A 6 6.80 0.90 -21.07
N TYR A 7 5.88 0.68 -20.14
CA TYR A 7 5.68 -0.59 -19.44
C TYR A 7 4.38 -1.35 -19.79
N VAL A 8 3.40 -0.73 -20.47
CA VAL A 8 2.18 -1.45 -20.94
C VAL A 8 2.18 -1.48 -22.46
N VAL A 9 2.87 -2.46 -23.04
CA VAL A 9 3.11 -2.51 -24.49
C VAL A 9 1.96 -3.14 -25.29
N ARG A 10 1.00 -3.81 -24.65
CA ARG A 10 -0.16 -4.47 -25.29
C ARG A 10 -1.29 -4.74 -24.29
N ALA A 11 -2.53 -4.41 -24.63
CA ALA A 11 -3.75 -4.74 -23.88
C ALA A 11 -4.92 -4.93 -24.85
N ASP A 12 -5.82 -5.87 -24.54
CA ASP A 12 -7.02 -6.16 -25.33
C ASP A 12 -8.30 -5.61 -24.68
N ARG A 13 -8.26 -5.38 -23.37
CA ARG A 13 -9.34 -4.78 -22.56
C ARG A 13 -8.74 -3.95 -21.44
N TRP A 14 -9.40 -2.84 -21.09
CA TRP A 14 -9.13 -2.10 -19.87
C TRP A 14 -10.31 -2.22 -18.92
N PHE A 15 -10.06 -2.22 -17.61
CA PHE A 15 -11.10 -2.31 -16.59
C PHE A 15 -11.03 -1.08 -15.69
N GLU A 16 -12.14 -0.36 -15.61
CA GLU A 16 -12.36 0.70 -14.64
C GLU A 16 -13.71 0.48 -13.96
N LEU A 17 -13.72 -0.38 -12.94
CA LEU A 17 -14.96 -0.91 -12.37
C LEU A 17 -15.55 -0.02 -11.27
N HIS A 18 -14.78 0.93 -10.73
CA HIS A 18 -15.27 1.84 -9.69
C HIS A 18 -15.99 3.05 -10.28
N ARG A 19 -16.87 3.66 -9.49
CA ARG A 19 -17.51 4.92 -9.86
C ARG A 19 -16.57 6.07 -9.54
N ILE A 20 -16.12 6.79 -10.57
CA ILE A 20 -15.19 7.91 -10.42
C ILE A 20 -15.83 9.11 -9.69
N ASP A 21 -17.14 9.31 -9.81
CA ASP A 21 -17.87 10.39 -9.11
C ASP A 21 -17.87 10.27 -7.58
N GLY A 22 -17.49 9.12 -7.02
CA GLY A 22 -17.40 8.93 -5.57
C GLY A 22 -16.20 9.64 -4.94
N GLU A 23 -15.25 10.07 -5.77
CA GLU A 23 -13.95 10.60 -5.34
C GLU A 23 -13.91 12.13 -5.35
N PRO A 24 -12.94 12.76 -4.64
CA PRO A 24 -12.74 14.20 -4.69
C PRO A 24 -12.65 14.72 -6.14
N GLN A 25 -13.33 15.83 -6.44
CA GLN A 25 -13.51 16.31 -7.82
C GLN A 25 -12.19 16.53 -8.57
N ASP A 26 -11.18 17.09 -7.92
CA ASP A 26 -9.88 17.34 -8.54
C ASP A 26 -9.19 16.02 -8.91
N TRP A 27 -9.21 15.03 -8.00
CA TRP A 27 -8.69 13.69 -8.27
C TRP A 27 -9.46 13.01 -9.40
N ALA A 28 -10.79 13.10 -9.38
CA ALA A 28 -11.67 12.49 -10.37
C ALA A 28 -11.42 13.07 -11.78
N ALA A 29 -11.17 14.39 -11.89
CA ALA A 29 -10.83 15.03 -13.15
C ALA A 29 -9.47 14.56 -13.67
N GLU A 30 -8.44 14.55 -12.82
CA GLU A 30 -7.11 14.06 -13.16
C GLU A 30 -7.12 12.58 -13.56
N TRP A 31 -7.89 11.76 -12.84
CA TRP A 31 -8.01 10.34 -13.12
C TRP A 31 -8.72 10.06 -14.45
N ARG A 32 -9.81 10.78 -14.76
CA ARG A 32 -10.46 10.68 -16.08
C ARG A 32 -9.51 10.99 -17.23
N ASP A 33 -8.67 12.01 -17.06
CA ASP A 33 -7.68 12.37 -18.06
C ASP A 33 -6.54 11.35 -18.16
N ALA A 34 -6.21 10.67 -17.07
CA ALA A 34 -5.29 9.54 -17.07
C ALA A 34 -5.89 8.32 -17.80
N VAL A 35 -7.13 7.93 -17.45
CA VAL A 35 -7.85 6.81 -18.09
C VAL A 35 -7.96 7.01 -19.60
N LYS A 36 -8.33 8.22 -20.07
CA LYS A 36 -8.37 8.55 -21.50
C LYS A 36 -7.03 8.26 -22.21
N LYS A 37 -5.91 8.56 -21.56
CA LYS A 37 -4.56 8.32 -22.09
C LYS A 37 -4.18 6.85 -22.08
N PHE A 38 -4.56 6.10 -21.04
CA PHE A 38 -4.18 4.70 -20.87
C PHE A 38 -5.01 3.76 -21.75
N VAL A 39 -6.31 4.00 -21.84
CA VAL A 39 -7.25 3.15 -22.58
C VAL A 39 -6.97 3.22 -24.08
N GLY A 40 -6.75 4.43 -24.61
CA GLY A 40 -6.56 4.64 -26.04
C GLY A 40 -7.71 4.07 -26.86
N ASP A 41 -7.41 3.09 -27.70
CA ASP A 41 -8.33 2.40 -28.62
C ASP A 41 -8.92 1.09 -28.07
N VAL A 42 -8.55 0.70 -26.85
CA VAL A 42 -8.96 -0.55 -26.22
C VAL A 42 -10.36 -0.41 -25.60
N PRO A 43 -11.23 -1.44 -25.63
CA PRO A 43 -12.50 -1.41 -24.92
C PRO A 43 -12.31 -1.18 -23.40
N LEU A 44 -13.01 -0.18 -22.86
CA LEU A 44 -13.03 0.16 -21.44
C LEU A 44 -14.25 -0.46 -20.76
N TYR A 45 -14.03 -1.43 -19.88
CA TYR A 45 -15.08 -2.08 -19.11
C TYR A 45 -15.37 -1.32 -17.83
N MET A 46 -16.63 -0.92 -17.63
CA MET A 46 -17.10 -0.25 -16.42
C MET A 46 -18.40 -0.89 -15.91
N ILE A 47 -18.59 -0.98 -14.59
CA ILE A 47 -19.88 -1.40 -14.01
C ILE A 47 -20.97 -0.39 -14.36
N TYR A 48 -20.63 0.90 -14.24
CA TYR A 48 -21.50 2.02 -14.58
C TYR A 48 -20.86 2.83 -15.71
N PRO A 49 -21.19 2.55 -16.98
CA PRO A 49 -20.58 3.23 -18.12
C PRO A 49 -20.73 4.75 -18.07
N GLU A 50 -19.60 5.46 -18.22
CA GLU A 50 -19.55 6.90 -18.35
C GLU A 50 -19.30 7.30 -19.81
N THR A 51 -20.04 8.25 -20.35
CA THR A 51 -19.83 8.75 -21.71
C THR A 51 -18.66 9.73 -21.76
N GLY A 52 -17.85 9.66 -22.83
CA GLY A 52 -16.77 10.63 -23.06
C GLY A 52 -15.42 10.34 -22.36
N ILE A 53 -15.34 9.28 -21.55
CA ILE A 53 -14.07 8.84 -20.94
C ILE A 53 -13.22 7.95 -21.88
N ALA A 54 -13.84 7.26 -22.83
CA ALA A 54 -13.17 6.52 -23.89
C ALA A 54 -14.06 6.39 -25.13
N THR A 55 -13.47 6.04 -26.28
CA THR A 55 -14.22 5.84 -27.54
C THR A 55 -15.10 4.61 -27.50
N ASN A 56 -14.70 3.57 -26.75
CA ASN A 56 -15.44 2.31 -26.62
C ASN A 56 -15.59 1.94 -25.15
N VAL A 57 -16.68 2.39 -24.52
CA VAL A 57 -17.02 2.04 -23.14
C VAL A 57 -18.02 0.89 -23.16
N VAL A 58 -17.67 -0.22 -22.52
CA VAL A 58 -18.42 -1.46 -22.47
C VAL A 58 -18.93 -1.66 -21.05
N GLN A 59 -20.22 -1.98 -20.92
CA GLN A 59 -20.79 -2.35 -19.62
C GLN A 59 -20.23 -3.70 -19.17
N TYR A 60 -19.65 -3.73 -17.98
CA TYR A 60 -19.22 -4.96 -17.33
C TYR A 60 -20.45 -5.83 -17.01
N PRO A 61 -20.40 -7.16 -17.23
CA PRO A 61 -21.56 -8.05 -17.10
C PRO A 61 -21.89 -8.39 -15.64
N THR A 62 -22.11 -7.38 -14.79
CA THR A 62 -22.27 -7.51 -13.33
C THR A 62 -23.37 -8.49 -12.95
N ASP A 63 -24.54 -8.42 -13.57
CA ASP A 63 -25.68 -9.27 -13.22
C ASP A 63 -25.40 -10.75 -13.48
N ARG A 64 -24.77 -11.07 -14.62
CA ARG A 64 -24.37 -12.45 -14.96
C ARG A 64 -23.35 -12.98 -13.97
N ILE A 65 -22.31 -12.19 -13.68
CA ILE A 65 -21.23 -12.60 -12.80
C ILE A 65 -21.73 -12.74 -11.35
N ALA A 66 -22.55 -11.80 -10.87
CA ALA A 66 -23.15 -11.85 -9.55
C ALA A 66 -24.14 -13.02 -9.40
N ALA A 67 -24.93 -13.32 -10.44
CA ALA A 67 -25.83 -14.48 -10.41
C ALA A 67 -25.06 -15.80 -10.34
N ARG A 68 -23.88 -15.88 -10.97
CA ARG A 68 -23.07 -17.10 -11.00
C ARG A 68 -22.27 -17.34 -9.73
N PHE A 69 -21.63 -16.30 -9.19
CA PHE A 69 -20.68 -16.44 -8.08
C PHE A 69 -21.15 -15.82 -6.76
N GLY A 70 -22.28 -15.13 -6.76
CA GLY A 70 -22.70 -14.30 -5.64
C GLY A 70 -21.89 -13.00 -5.53
N THR A 71 -22.17 -12.22 -4.49
CA THR A 71 -21.54 -10.91 -4.25
C THR A 71 -20.63 -10.89 -3.02
N TYR A 72 -20.65 -11.94 -2.19
CA TYR A 72 -19.92 -11.96 -0.91
C TYR A 72 -18.41 -11.77 -1.08
N PHE A 73 -17.82 -12.43 -2.08
CA PHE A 73 -16.37 -12.34 -2.37
C PHE A 73 -16.04 -11.26 -3.42
N MET A 74 -16.99 -10.41 -3.80
CA MET A 74 -16.76 -9.30 -4.73
C MET A 74 -16.20 -8.07 -4.01
N THR A 75 -15.08 -8.24 -3.33
CA THR A 75 -14.49 -7.23 -2.44
C THR A 75 -13.54 -6.26 -3.15
N SER A 76 -13.22 -6.50 -4.42
CA SER A 76 -12.32 -5.65 -5.21
C SER A 76 -12.57 -5.77 -6.71
N SER A 77 -12.09 -4.79 -7.49
CA SER A 77 -12.10 -4.86 -8.96
C SER A 77 -11.36 -6.10 -9.48
N PHE A 78 -10.30 -6.54 -8.79
CA PHE A 78 -9.57 -7.77 -9.13
C PHE A 78 -10.42 -9.03 -8.93
N ALA A 79 -11.23 -9.08 -7.88
CA ALA A 79 -12.16 -10.20 -7.66
C ALA A 79 -13.20 -10.28 -8.80
N TRP A 80 -13.75 -9.14 -9.23
CA TRP A 80 -14.62 -9.08 -10.40
C TRP A 80 -13.90 -9.57 -11.66
N MET A 81 -12.70 -9.05 -11.95
CA MET A 81 -11.93 -9.46 -13.12
C MET A 81 -11.60 -10.96 -13.14
N MET A 82 -11.24 -11.54 -11.99
CA MET A 82 -11.03 -12.99 -11.87
C MET A 82 -12.31 -13.77 -12.13
N ALA A 83 -13.44 -13.33 -11.56
CA ALA A 83 -14.72 -13.98 -11.78
C ALA A 83 -15.13 -13.96 -13.26
N LEU A 84 -14.91 -12.84 -13.96
CA LEU A 84 -15.13 -12.77 -15.41
C LEU A 84 -14.21 -13.73 -16.18
N ALA A 85 -12.91 -13.76 -15.86
CA ALA A 85 -11.97 -14.65 -16.53
C ALA A 85 -12.34 -16.14 -16.33
N ILE A 86 -12.74 -16.52 -15.12
CA ILE A 86 -13.25 -17.87 -14.82
C ILE A 86 -14.51 -18.16 -15.62
N ASP A 87 -15.43 -17.20 -15.69
CA ASP A 87 -16.67 -17.35 -16.42
C ASP A 87 -16.47 -17.47 -17.93
N GLU A 88 -15.46 -16.80 -18.49
CA GLU A 88 -15.06 -16.96 -19.90
C GLU A 88 -14.37 -18.29 -20.18
N LEU A 89 -13.52 -18.79 -19.27
CA LEU A 89 -12.81 -20.07 -19.44
C LEU A 89 -13.66 -21.29 -19.12
N ARG A 90 -14.65 -21.14 -18.25
CA ARG A 90 -15.56 -22.21 -17.82
C ARG A 90 -17.01 -21.73 -17.97
N PRO A 91 -17.49 -21.39 -19.17
CA PRO A 91 -18.84 -20.84 -19.36
C PRO A 91 -19.92 -21.79 -18.86
N PHE A 92 -20.92 -21.27 -18.14
CA PHE A 92 -22.01 -22.09 -17.61
C PHE A 92 -22.84 -22.69 -18.74
N GLY A 93 -23.05 -24.01 -18.71
CA GLY A 93 -23.83 -24.73 -19.73
C GLY A 93 -23.14 -24.84 -21.09
N SER A 94 -21.84 -24.57 -21.16
CA SER A 94 -21.02 -24.70 -22.38
C SER A 94 -19.75 -25.47 -22.06
N GLU A 95 -19.08 -25.98 -23.10
CA GLU A 95 -17.82 -26.70 -22.93
C GLU A 95 -16.71 -25.77 -22.37
N PRO A 96 -15.79 -26.30 -21.55
CA PRO A 96 -14.61 -25.57 -21.10
C PRO A 96 -13.80 -25.00 -22.27
N ILE A 97 -13.26 -23.80 -22.08
CA ILE A 97 -12.33 -23.16 -23.01
C ILE A 97 -10.92 -23.30 -22.43
N GLU A 98 -9.99 -23.81 -23.24
CA GLU A 98 -8.58 -23.90 -22.87
C GLU A 98 -7.95 -22.52 -22.70
N GLY A 99 -7.22 -22.33 -21.60
CA GLY A 99 -6.56 -21.07 -21.28
C GLY A 99 -6.02 -21.04 -19.85
N GLU A 100 -5.33 -19.96 -19.51
CA GLU A 100 -4.76 -19.73 -18.18
C GLU A 100 -5.14 -18.34 -17.66
N ILE A 101 -5.13 -18.17 -16.34
CA ILE A 101 -5.24 -16.86 -15.70
C ILE A 101 -3.87 -16.49 -15.13
N SER A 102 -3.26 -15.47 -15.72
CA SER A 102 -1.92 -15.02 -15.33
C SER A 102 -1.98 -13.61 -14.74
N VAL A 103 -1.50 -13.46 -13.51
CA VAL A 103 -1.59 -12.23 -12.71
C VAL A 103 -0.22 -11.58 -12.59
N PHE A 104 -0.11 -10.33 -13.04
CA PHE A 104 1.12 -9.55 -13.03
C PHE A 104 0.89 -8.16 -12.45
N GLY A 105 1.85 -7.63 -11.69
CA GLY A 105 1.79 -6.26 -11.16
C GLY A 105 0.72 -6.01 -10.09
N VAL A 106 0.09 -7.07 -9.57
CA VAL A 106 -0.87 -6.99 -8.47
C VAL A 106 -0.15 -7.34 -7.17
N ASP A 107 0.06 -6.33 -6.33
CA ASP A 107 0.54 -6.50 -4.97
C ASP A 107 -0.57 -6.09 -4.00
N MET A 108 -0.96 -7.02 -3.13
CA MET A 108 -1.96 -6.80 -2.10
C MET A 108 -1.38 -7.09 -0.72
N GLU A 109 -0.06 -7.11 -0.54
CA GLU A 109 0.58 -7.30 0.79
C GLU A 109 0.39 -6.12 1.72
N TYR A 110 0.41 -4.91 1.15
CA TYR A 110 0.56 -3.66 1.87
C TYR A 110 -0.79 -2.97 2.10
N GLY A 111 -1.00 -2.37 3.28
CA GLY A 111 -2.10 -1.42 3.53
C GLY A 111 -3.44 -2.01 3.99
N THR A 112 -4.25 -1.18 4.64
CA THR A 112 -5.51 -1.59 5.30
C THR A 112 -6.65 -1.88 4.32
N GLU A 113 -6.74 -1.14 3.22
CA GLU A 113 -7.74 -1.35 2.18
C GLU A 113 -7.56 -2.73 1.52
N TYR A 114 -6.31 -3.08 1.20
CA TYR A 114 -5.99 -4.32 0.51
C TYR A 114 -6.26 -5.57 1.36
N VAL A 115 -6.21 -5.48 2.69
CA VAL A 115 -6.59 -6.61 3.57
C VAL A 115 -8.01 -7.08 3.28
N GLN A 116 -8.97 -6.16 3.14
CA GLN A 116 -10.36 -6.51 2.86
C GLN A 116 -10.56 -6.97 1.41
N GLN A 117 -9.83 -6.36 0.48
CA GLN A 117 -9.87 -6.70 -0.95
C GLN A 117 -9.28 -8.10 -1.24
N ARG A 118 -8.27 -8.52 -0.47
CA ARG A 118 -7.50 -9.74 -0.68
C ARG A 118 -8.32 -11.01 -0.51
N ALA A 119 -9.26 -11.03 0.42
CA ALA A 119 -10.08 -12.22 0.70
C ALA A 119 -10.87 -12.67 -0.53
N GLY A 120 -11.52 -11.73 -1.22
CA GLY A 120 -12.24 -12.00 -2.46
C GLY A 120 -11.33 -12.46 -3.59
N PHE A 121 -10.17 -11.82 -3.75
CA PHE A 121 -9.21 -12.21 -4.78
C PHE A 121 -8.64 -13.63 -4.54
N LYS A 122 -8.27 -13.98 -3.31
CA LYS A 122 -7.82 -15.34 -2.94
C LYS A 122 -8.91 -16.38 -3.17
N HIS A 123 -10.16 -16.09 -2.82
CA HIS A 123 -11.29 -16.98 -3.08
C HIS A 123 -11.40 -17.35 -4.56
N TYR A 124 -11.30 -16.37 -5.48
CA TYR A 124 -11.37 -16.67 -6.90
C TYR A 124 -10.14 -17.39 -7.45
N ILE A 125 -8.96 -17.20 -6.86
CA ILE A 125 -7.77 -18.02 -7.17
C ILE A 125 -8.05 -19.49 -6.82
N ASP A 126 -8.58 -19.76 -5.64
CA ASP A 126 -8.90 -21.14 -5.24
C ASP A 126 -10.03 -21.73 -6.07
N LEU A 127 -11.06 -20.95 -6.39
CA LEU A 127 -12.13 -21.39 -7.28
C LEU A 127 -11.62 -21.74 -8.68
N ALA A 128 -10.74 -20.92 -9.25
CA ALA A 128 -10.11 -21.21 -10.54
C ALA A 128 -9.28 -22.51 -10.49
N ARG A 129 -8.53 -22.75 -9.41
CA ARG A 129 -7.83 -24.02 -9.19
C ARG A 129 -8.79 -25.22 -9.11
N MET A 130 -9.89 -25.09 -8.37
CA MET A 130 -10.92 -26.14 -8.25
C MET A 130 -11.63 -26.45 -9.58
N LEU A 131 -11.61 -25.51 -10.52
CA LEU A 131 -12.19 -25.66 -11.87
C LEU A 131 -11.13 -26.06 -12.92
N ASP A 132 -9.96 -26.52 -12.48
CA ASP A 132 -8.84 -26.93 -13.32
C ASP A 132 -8.41 -25.82 -14.31
N ILE A 133 -8.45 -24.56 -13.88
CA ILE A 133 -7.88 -23.43 -14.62
C ILE A 133 -6.45 -23.19 -14.11
N PRO A 134 -5.41 -23.29 -14.97
CA PRO A 134 -4.06 -22.93 -14.59
C PRO A 134 -3.96 -21.46 -14.17
N ILE A 135 -3.23 -21.21 -13.07
CA ILE A 135 -3.00 -19.85 -12.56
C ILE A 135 -1.51 -19.61 -12.42
N THR A 136 -1.03 -18.56 -13.09
CA THR A 136 0.37 -18.13 -13.00
C THR A 136 0.47 -16.81 -12.22
N ARG A 137 1.36 -16.78 -11.24
CA ARG A 137 1.68 -15.57 -10.43
C ARG A 137 3.20 -15.42 -10.37
N LEU A 138 3.70 -14.19 -10.34
CA LEU A 138 5.12 -13.94 -10.13
C LEU A 138 5.50 -14.27 -8.68
N ALA A 139 6.47 -15.18 -8.49
CA ALA A 139 6.96 -15.59 -7.17
C ALA A 139 7.43 -14.44 -6.28
N SER A 140 7.90 -13.34 -6.89
CA SER A 140 8.31 -12.13 -6.20
C SER A 140 7.15 -11.24 -5.74
N GLY A 141 5.95 -11.47 -6.26
CA GLY A 141 4.75 -10.74 -5.89
C GLY A 141 4.16 -11.31 -4.62
N GLY A 142 3.65 -10.43 -3.78
CA GLY A 142 3.20 -10.82 -2.45
C GLY A 142 2.04 -11.79 -2.39
N MET A 143 1.25 -11.83 -3.45
CA MET A 143 0.17 -12.80 -3.65
C MET A 143 0.67 -14.23 -3.91
N SER A 144 1.97 -14.50 -3.93
CA SER A 144 2.52 -15.84 -4.13
C SER A 144 2.44 -16.73 -2.89
N TYR A 145 2.32 -16.11 -1.71
CA TYR A 145 2.26 -16.83 -0.45
C TYR A 145 0.81 -17.10 -0.06
N GLU A 146 0.55 -18.32 0.41
CA GLU A 146 -0.72 -18.66 1.02
C GLU A 146 -0.67 -18.34 2.52
N PRO A 147 -1.79 -17.91 3.13
CA PRO A 147 -1.82 -17.67 4.55
C PRO A 147 -1.65 -18.99 5.31
N VAL A 148 -1.04 -18.94 6.49
CA VAL A 148 -0.89 -20.10 7.35
C VAL A 148 -2.28 -20.49 7.88
N PRO A 149 -2.77 -21.71 7.66
CA PRO A 149 -4.12 -22.09 8.07
C PRO A 149 -4.34 -21.98 9.57
N TYR A 150 -5.56 -21.68 10.00
CA TYR A 150 -5.96 -21.89 11.41
C TYR A 150 -6.06 -23.40 11.71
N PRO A 151 -5.60 -23.88 12.90
CA PRO A 151 -4.93 -23.15 13.98
C PRO A 151 -3.39 -23.13 13.85
N MET A 152 -2.82 -23.60 12.74
CA MET A 152 -1.36 -23.73 12.54
C MET A 152 -0.60 -22.40 12.66
N TRP A 153 -1.23 -21.28 12.29
CA TRP A 153 -0.67 -19.92 12.46
C TRP A 153 -0.23 -19.59 13.89
N GLN A 154 -0.78 -20.24 14.94
CA GLN A 154 -0.45 -19.97 16.34
C GLN A 154 0.94 -20.48 16.71
N ASP A 155 1.38 -21.56 16.06
CA ASP A 155 2.65 -22.23 16.32
C ASP A 155 3.67 -22.01 15.21
N ASP A 156 3.34 -21.21 14.18
CA ASP A 156 4.22 -20.99 13.04
C ASP A 156 5.50 -20.24 13.45
N PRO A 157 6.70 -20.81 13.21
CA PRO A 157 7.95 -20.19 13.64
C PRO A 157 8.23 -18.84 12.98
N LEU A 158 7.76 -18.60 11.76
CA LEU A 158 7.94 -17.33 11.06
C LEU A 158 7.03 -16.25 11.67
N LEU A 159 5.75 -16.56 11.87
CA LEU A 159 4.81 -15.64 12.52
C LEU A 159 5.27 -15.27 13.94
N ASN A 160 5.66 -16.26 14.75
CA ASN A 160 6.20 -16.04 16.09
C ASN A 160 7.46 -15.15 16.06
N LYS A 161 8.35 -15.36 15.08
CA LYS A 161 9.53 -14.51 14.89
C LYS A 161 9.16 -13.08 14.47
N LEU A 162 8.14 -12.89 13.64
CA LEU A 162 7.65 -11.56 13.25
C LEU A 162 7.06 -10.83 14.46
N GLU A 163 6.28 -11.49 15.31
CA GLU A 163 5.75 -10.89 16.54
C GLU A 163 6.85 -10.38 17.46
N LEU A 164 7.89 -11.18 17.68
CA LEU A 164 9.05 -10.78 18.49
C LEU A 164 9.77 -9.57 17.88
N LYS A 165 9.90 -9.50 16.56
CA LYS A 165 10.51 -8.35 15.87
C LYS A 165 9.65 -7.09 15.95
N ILE A 166 8.33 -7.21 15.82
CA ILE A 166 7.39 -6.10 15.97
C ILE A 166 7.47 -5.54 17.40
N ALA A 167 7.51 -6.42 18.41
CA ALA A 167 7.66 -6.03 19.80
C ALA A 167 9.01 -5.31 20.06
N ASP A 168 10.11 -5.82 19.49
CA ASP A 168 11.43 -5.17 19.60
C ASP A 168 11.45 -3.78 18.94
N SER A 169 10.92 -3.68 17.71
CA SER A 169 10.82 -2.41 16.97
C SER A 169 9.96 -1.40 17.72
N SER A 170 8.83 -1.85 18.28
CA SER A 170 7.95 -1.03 19.11
C SER A 170 8.65 -0.51 20.37
N ARG A 171 9.49 -1.32 21.02
CA ARG A 171 10.28 -0.91 22.18
C ARG A 171 11.31 0.16 21.78
N LYS A 172 12.07 -0.06 20.70
CA LYS A 172 13.05 0.92 20.19
C LYS A 172 12.39 2.24 19.82
N LEU A 173 11.23 2.21 19.18
CA LEU A 173 10.45 3.40 18.87
C LEU A 173 10.06 4.17 20.14
N LYS A 174 9.63 3.48 21.20
CA LYS A 174 9.32 4.15 22.48
C LYS A 174 10.55 4.82 23.10
N GLU A 175 11.71 4.18 23.02
CA GLU A 175 12.98 4.71 23.53
C GLU A 175 13.43 5.94 22.73
N LEU A 176 13.44 5.85 21.39
CA LEU A 176 13.79 6.96 20.51
C LEU A 176 12.83 8.15 20.66
N ASN A 177 11.53 7.88 20.78
CA ASN A 177 10.52 8.92 21.02
C ASN A 177 10.69 9.60 22.40
N ARG A 178 11.25 8.91 23.39
CA ARG A 178 11.62 9.52 24.67
C ARG A 178 12.88 10.39 24.51
N ALA A 179 13.89 9.87 23.83
CA ALA A 179 15.16 10.56 23.60
C ALA A 179 14.98 11.86 22.79
N ILE A 180 14.18 11.83 21.71
CA ILE A 180 13.94 13.01 20.88
C ILE A 180 13.17 14.09 21.64
N ARG A 181 12.20 13.71 22.48
CA ARG A 181 11.44 14.64 23.32
C ARG A 181 12.36 15.34 24.30
N HIS A 182 13.19 14.58 25.00
CA HIS A 182 14.18 15.12 25.93
C HIS A 182 15.19 16.04 25.23
N THR A 183 15.66 15.65 24.04
CA THR A 183 16.57 16.47 23.23
C THR A 183 15.92 17.79 22.82
N ARG A 184 14.64 17.78 22.42
CA ARG A 184 13.89 18.99 22.08
C ARG A 184 13.67 19.92 23.29
N GLU A 185 13.43 19.36 24.48
CA GLU A 185 13.38 20.14 25.73
C GLU A 185 14.73 20.80 26.03
N MET A 186 15.84 20.10 25.83
CA MET A 186 17.19 20.66 25.98
C MET A 186 17.49 21.76 24.96
N ILE A 187 17.07 21.59 23.70
CA ILE A 187 17.20 22.62 22.65
C ILE A 187 16.46 23.89 23.07
N ALA A 188 15.18 23.78 23.46
CA ALA A 188 14.39 24.93 23.90
C ALA A 188 15.02 25.65 25.12
N GLY A 189 15.57 24.89 26.06
CA GLY A 189 16.31 25.45 27.21
C GLY A 189 17.62 26.13 26.81
N ALA A 190 18.35 25.61 25.82
CA ALA A 190 19.55 26.23 25.29
C ALA A 190 19.24 27.54 24.54
N ASP A 191 18.18 27.55 23.73
CA ASP A 191 17.71 28.74 23.01
C ASP A 191 17.32 29.88 23.97
N ALA A 192 16.63 29.55 25.06
CA ALA A 192 16.27 30.51 26.10
C ALA A 192 17.53 31.12 26.75
N ARG A 193 18.53 30.30 27.10
CA ARG A 193 19.80 30.76 27.70
C ARG A 193 20.62 31.63 26.74
N VAL A 194 20.70 31.25 25.47
CA VAL A 194 21.38 32.05 24.43
C VAL A 194 20.68 33.40 24.28
N SER A 195 19.34 33.42 24.29
CA SER A 195 18.55 34.65 24.19
C SER A 195 18.71 35.55 25.42
N GLU A 196 18.79 34.99 26.63
CA GLU A 196 19.00 35.74 27.87
C GLU A 196 20.41 36.35 27.94
N LEU A 197 21.45 35.61 27.51
CA LEU A 197 22.81 36.14 27.42
C LEU A 197 22.96 37.29 26.42
N ASN A 198 22.10 37.35 25.39
CA ASN A 198 22.05 38.51 24.49
C ASN A 198 21.49 39.78 25.20
N LEU A 199 20.76 39.63 26.31
CA LEU A 199 20.15 40.74 27.06
C LEU A 199 21.00 41.21 28.25
N VAL A 200 21.79 40.32 28.86
CA VAL A 200 22.58 40.62 30.05
C VAL A 200 24.05 40.87 29.68
N VAL A 201 24.41 42.13 29.46
CA VAL A 201 25.81 42.56 29.43
C VAL A 201 26.08 43.51 30.60
N ALA A 202 26.58 42.95 31.71
CA ALA A 202 27.25 43.70 32.77
C ALA A 202 28.18 42.77 33.58
N GLY A 203 29.50 42.97 33.45
CA GLY A 203 30.53 42.53 34.41
C GLY A 203 31.43 41.35 33.98
N ASP A 204 32.75 41.61 33.94
CA ASP A 204 33.97 40.75 34.00
C ASP A 204 34.01 39.31 33.47
N TYR A 205 33.03 38.88 32.69
CA TYR A 205 32.98 37.58 32.03
C TYR A 205 33.00 37.81 30.52
N ASP A 206 33.90 37.18 29.75
CA ASP A 206 33.95 37.33 28.28
C ASP A 206 32.74 36.63 27.64
N PRO A 207 31.69 37.38 27.25
CA PRO A 207 30.43 36.79 26.83
C PRO A 207 30.57 36.06 25.49
N LYS A 208 31.59 36.41 24.70
CA LYS A 208 31.81 35.84 23.35
C LYS A 208 32.24 34.39 23.41
N VAL A 209 33.10 34.03 24.36
CA VAL A 209 33.58 32.65 24.53
C VAL A 209 32.43 31.75 24.95
N ARG A 210 31.66 32.17 25.97
CA ARG A 210 30.53 31.40 26.46
C ARG A 210 29.39 31.29 25.44
N PHE A 211 29.14 32.36 24.70
CA PHE A 211 28.17 32.34 23.60
C PHE A 211 28.57 31.33 22.52
N ALA A 212 29.84 31.33 22.10
CA ALA A 212 30.33 30.37 21.10
C ALA A 212 30.24 28.92 21.58
N GLU A 213 30.51 28.64 22.87
CA GLU A 213 30.33 27.32 23.47
C GLU A 213 28.86 26.87 23.43
N LEU A 214 27.93 27.74 23.85
CA LEU A 214 26.50 27.43 23.86
C LEU A 214 25.94 27.26 22.46
N GLN A 215 26.40 28.04 21.48
CA GLN A 215 26.04 27.85 20.08
C GLN A 215 26.53 26.49 19.54
N LYS A 216 27.73 26.06 19.94
CA LYS A 216 28.26 24.75 19.57
C LYS A 216 27.45 23.61 20.20
N GLU A 217 27.08 23.75 21.48
CA GLU A 217 26.21 22.80 22.18
C GLU A 217 24.82 22.71 21.53
N HIS A 218 24.19 23.87 21.28
CA HIS A 218 22.90 23.95 20.60
C HIS A 218 22.95 23.27 19.22
N LYS A 219 23.97 23.55 18.41
CA LYS A 219 24.15 22.90 17.12
C LYS A 219 24.26 21.37 17.26
N GLY A 220 25.04 20.88 18.23
CA GLY A 220 25.17 19.45 18.49
C GLY A 220 23.84 18.79 18.88
N LEU A 221 23.00 19.48 19.66
CA LEU A 221 21.66 18.99 20.02
C LEU A 221 20.71 18.96 18.80
N VAL A 222 20.78 19.97 17.94
CA VAL A 222 20.00 20.00 16.69
C VAL A 222 20.39 18.84 15.77
N ASP A 223 21.69 18.61 15.58
CA ASP A 223 22.21 17.50 14.76
C ASP A 223 21.78 16.14 15.33
N MET A 224 21.80 15.97 16.67
CA MET A 224 21.32 14.78 17.36
C MET A 224 19.80 14.57 17.15
N SER A 225 19.00 15.63 17.29
CA SER A 225 17.55 15.59 17.05
C SER A 225 17.22 15.17 15.61
N ALA A 226 17.97 15.64 14.63
CA ALA A 226 17.81 15.25 13.23
C ALA A 226 18.14 13.76 13.01
N SER A 227 19.24 13.26 13.60
CA SER A 227 19.59 11.84 13.54
C SER A 227 18.51 10.96 14.17
N LEU A 228 18.07 11.29 15.39
CA LEU A 228 17.00 10.56 16.07
C LEU A 228 15.69 10.56 15.27
N SER A 229 15.36 11.66 14.60
CA SER A 229 14.18 11.73 13.73
C SER A 229 14.27 10.75 12.56
N LYS A 230 15.45 10.64 11.93
CA LYS A 230 15.69 9.69 10.84
C LYS A 230 15.58 8.24 11.32
N ASP A 231 16.13 7.95 12.49
CA ASP A 231 16.06 6.62 13.09
C ASP A 231 14.61 6.24 13.43
N ILE A 232 13.82 7.19 13.95
CA ILE A 232 12.38 6.97 14.19
C ILE A 232 11.66 6.57 12.91
N VAL A 233 11.86 7.32 11.82
CA VAL A 233 11.22 7.02 10.52
C VAL A 233 11.63 5.64 10.03
N HIS A 234 12.92 5.29 10.13
CA HIS A 234 13.41 3.97 9.75
C HIS A 234 12.74 2.85 10.56
N TRP A 235 12.70 2.97 11.89
CA TRP A 235 12.11 1.95 12.75
C TRP A 235 10.58 1.87 12.64
N GLN A 236 9.91 2.97 12.28
CA GLN A 236 8.49 2.96 11.93
C GLN A 236 8.25 2.12 10.68
N ALA A 237 8.99 2.40 9.60
CA ALA A 237 8.87 1.64 8.35
C ALA A 237 9.14 0.14 8.55
N VAL A 238 10.18 -0.21 9.31
CA VAL A 238 10.51 -1.62 9.64
C VAL A 238 9.39 -2.29 10.43
N SER A 239 8.77 -1.57 11.38
CA SER A 239 7.67 -2.11 12.18
C SER A 239 6.40 -2.30 11.34
N GLU A 240 6.10 -1.37 10.44
CA GLU A 240 4.95 -1.44 9.53
C GLU A 240 5.11 -2.60 8.54
N GLU A 241 6.29 -2.75 7.92
CA GLU A 241 6.59 -3.86 7.00
C GLU A 241 6.37 -5.23 7.66
N GLN A 242 6.88 -5.40 8.88
CA GLN A 242 6.70 -6.64 9.64
C GLN A 242 5.23 -6.87 10.01
N GLY A 243 4.51 -5.79 10.36
CA GLY A 243 3.08 -5.84 10.62
C GLY A 243 2.28 -6.31 9.40
N TRP A 244 2.54 -5.73 8.23
CA TRP A 244 1.87 -6.12 6.98
C TRP A 244 2.15 -7.56 6.59
N LEU A 245 3.40 -8.02 6.69
CA LEU A 245 3.73 -9.41 6.39
C LEU A 245 3.05 -10.38 7.37
N LYS A 246 3.00 -10.02 8.66
CA LYS A 246 2.26 -10.79 9.65
C LYS A 246 0.78 -10.87 9.25
N ASP A 247 0.12 -9.74 9.04
CA ASP A 247 -1.29 -9.63 8.65
C ASP A 247 -1.57 -10.31 7.29
N PHE A 248 -0.56 -10.50 6.45
CA PHE A 248 -0.69 -11.25 5.20
C PHE A 248 -0.71 -12.76 5.39
N LEU A 249 0.21 -13.26 6.21
CA LEU A 249 0.38 -14.67 6.48
C LEU A 249 -0.63 -15.21 7.51
N GLN A 250 -1.25 -14.30 8.25
CA GLN A 250 -2.29 -14.53 9.24
C GLN A 250 -3.68 -14.41 8.54
N PRO A 251 -4.58 -15.41 8.62
CA PRO A 251 -5.94 -15.33 8.09
C PRO A 251 -6.81 -14.23 8.72
#